data_AF-A0A838X5U4-F1
#
_entry.id   AF-A0A838X5U4-F1
#
_cell.length_a   1.000
_cell.length_b   1.000
_cell.length_c   1.000
_cell.angle_alpha   90.00
_cell.angle_beta   90.00
_cell.angle_gamma   90.00
#
_symmetry.space_group_name_H-M   'P 1'
#
loop_
_entity.id
_entity.type
_entity.pdbx_description
1 polymer ?
#
loop_
_entity_poly.entity_id
_entity_poly.type
_entity_poly.pdbx_seq_one_letter_code
_entity_poly.pdbx_strand_id
1 'polypeptide(L)'
;MTWQDADLTAYLERLGVPGIVDVHVHFMAPPVLAKVWAYFDAAGPKLGRPWPIHYRTSDEERVETLRALGVKRFTALSYAHKPGIAGFMNDWLAGFAERVPDSVRSATFFPEPEAAEYVPAVIAEGVGAFKAHLQVGEFAADDPLLDPVWAAIEQAQVPVVLHAGSGPMPGPHTGPRGVAAVLERFPRLPLVIAHLGMPEVDAFCDLAERFENVRLDTTMTFVDFFPDPPPADPQRLLALQDKIVFGSDFPNIPYPYAHQVEALDRLGLGDDWMRAVLWHNGADLFGTGSA
;
A
#
# COMPACT_ATOMS: atom_id res chain seq x y z
N MET A 1 22.28 -11.57 5.71
CA MET A 1 21.68 -12.40 6.79
C MET A 1 20.27 -11.90 6.92
N THR A 2 19.26 -12.74 6.71
CA THR A 2 17.87 -12.33 6.78
C THR A 2 17.55 -11.81 8.18
N TRP A 3 17.12 -10.56 8.29
CA TRP A 3 16.79 -9.96 9.58
C TRP A 3 15.55 -10.62 10.19
N GLN A 4 15.50 -10.60 11.52
CA GLN A 4 14.32 -10.91 12.30
C GLN A 4 13.69 -9.61 12.82
N ASP A 5 12.42 -9.67 13.18
CA ASP A 5 11.67 -8.53 13.73
C ASP A 5 12.35 -7.83 14.91
N ALA A 6 13.08 -8.59 15.75
CA ALA A 6 13.83 -8.06 16.88
C ALA A 6 14.99 -7.14 16.48
N ASP A 7 15.49 -7.22 15.24
CA ASP A 7 16.61 -6.41 14.75
C ASP A 7 16.19 -4.97 14.42
N LEU A 8 14.89 -4.72 14.18
CA LEU A 8 14.40 -3.41 13.71
C LEU A 8 14.61 -2.29 14.69
N THR A 9 14.40 -2.52 15.99
CA THR A 9 14.51 -1.45 17.00
C THR A 9 15.91 -0.84 16.99
N ALA A 10 16.95 -1.68 17.06
CA ALA A 10 18.33 -1.24 17.03
C ALA A 10 18.71 -0.57 15.69
N TYR A 11 18.14 -1.06 14.58
CA TYR A 11 18.38 -0.48 13.27
C TYR A 11 17.76 0.92 13.11
N LEU A 12 16.53 1.13 13.58
CA LEU A 12 15.86 2.43 13.55
C LEU A 12 16.57 3.44 14.46
N GLU A 13 17.04 3.01 15.64
CA GLU A 13 17.87 3.83 16.52
C GLU A 13 19.18 4.25 15.84
N ARG A 14 19.85 3.33 15.13
CA ARG A 14 21.06 3.63 14.34
C ARG A 14 20.78 4.66 13.24
N LEU A 15 19.66 4.55 12.55
CA LEU A 15 19.25 5.51 11.51
C LEU A 15 18.86 6.87 12.08
N GLY A 16 18.52 6.96 13.36
CA GLY A 16 18.10 8.19 14.02
C GLY A 16 16.70 8.65 13.63
N VAL A 17 15.81 7.72 13.25
CA VAL A 17 14.40 8.03 12.93
C VAL A 17 13.47 7.68 14.09
N PRO A 18 12.33 8.38 14.26
CA PRO A 18 11.37 8.09 15.32
C PRO A 18 10.72 6.70 15.21
N GLY A 19 10.68 6.12 14.01
CA GLY A 19 10.09 4.81 13.73
C GLY A 19 9.82 4.63 12.24
N ILE A 20 8.77 3.87 11.92
CA ILE A 20 8.33 3.60 10.54
C ILE A 20 6.93 4.17 10.31
N VAL A 21 6.70 4.75 9.14
CA VAL A 21 5.36 4.98 8.58
C VAL A 21 5.12 3.96 7.48
N ASP A 22 4.17 3.06 7.70
CA ASP A 22 3.86 1.97 6.78
C ASP A 22 2.57 2.24 6.02
N VAL A 23 2.70 2.65 4.75
CA VAL A 23 1.55 3.05 3.94
C VAL A 23 0.76 1.85 3.40
N HIS A 24 1.24 0.62 3.63
CA HIS A 24 0.67 -0.58 3.04
C HIS A 24 0.49 -1.70 4.06
N VAL A 25 -0.46 -1.49 4.96
CA VAL A 25 -0.89 -2.49 5.96
C VAL A 25 -2.36 -2.82 5.79
N HIS A 26 -2.71 -4.10 5.94
CA HIS A 26 -4.04 -4.64 5.77
C HIS A 26 -4.72 -5.00 7.10
N PHE A 27 -5.89 -4.42 7.33
CA PHE A 27 -6.83 -4.85 8.35
C PHE A 27 -8.22 -4.89 7.71
N MET A 28 -8.99 -5.95 8.00
CA MET A 28 -10.27 -6.19 7.37
C MET A 28 -11.24 -6.82 8.36
N ALA A 29 -12.54 -6.66 8.13
CA ALA A 29 -13.56 -7.34 8.92
C ALA A 29 -13.25 -8.84 9.04
N PRO A 30 -13.34 -9.47 10.24
CA PRO A 30 -12.89 -10.85 10.45
C PRO A 30 -13.46 -11.88 9.44
N PRO A 31 -14.74 -11.81 9.02
CA PRO A 31 -15.26 -12.72 7.99
C PRO A 31 -14.62 -12.53 6.60
N VAL A 32 -14.16 -11.32 6.29
CA VAL A 32 -13.42 -11.01 5.05
C VAL A 32 -11.99 -11.54 5.15
N LEU A 33 -11.30 -11.24 6.27
CA LEU A 33 -9.94 -11.72 6.49
C LEU A 33 -9.84 -13.26 6.47
N ALA A 34 -10.81 -13.95 7.07
CA ALA A 34 -10.88 -15.41 7.03
C ALA A 34 -10.95 -15.97 5.59
N LYS A 35 -11.66 -15.28 4.69
CA LYS A 35 -11.70 -15.65 3.26
C LYS A 35 -10.39 -15.35 2.55
N VAL A 36 -9.72 -14.25 2.90
CA VAL A 36 -8.40 -13.91 2.36
C VAL A 36 -7.38 -14.97 2.78
N TRP A 37 -7.36 -15.38 4.04
CA TRP A 37 -6.49 -16.46 4.51
C TRP A 37 -6.81 -17.80 3.83
N ALA A 38 -8.08 -18.15 3.69
CA ALA A 38 -8.48 -19.36 2.96
C ALA A 38 -8.05 -19.32 1.49
N TYR A 39 -8.06 -18.14 0.85
CA TYR A 39 -7.52 -17.95 -0.49
C TYR A 39 -6.01 -18.23 -0.52
N PHE A 40 -5.21 -17.64 0.37
CA PHE A 40 -3.77 -17.88 0.43
C PHE A 40 -3.43 -19.35 0.74
N ASP A 41 -4.15 -19.97 1.67
CA ASP A 41 -4.02 -21.40 1.99
C ASP A 41 -4.25 -22.30 0.74
N ALA A 42 -5.15 -21.88 -0.14
CA ALA A 42 -5.48 -22.58 -1.39
C ALA A 42 -4.70 -22.11 -2.62
N ALA A 43 -3.98 -20.98 -2.56
CA ALA A 43 -3.36 -20.32 -3.71
C ALA A 43 -2.05 -20.96 -4.16
N GLY A 44 -1.48 -21.87 -3.35
CA GLY A 44 -0.23 -22.58 -3.65
C GLY A 44 -0.10 -23.09 -5.10
N PRO A 45 -1.13 -23.75 -5.67
CA PRO A 45 -1.11 -24.20 -7.07
C PRO A 45 -1.17 -23.08 -8.11
N LYS A 46 -1.77 -21.92 -7.81
CA LYS A 46 -1.95 -20.79 -8.76
C LYS A 46 -0.73 -19.87 -8.80
N LEU A 47 -0.04 -19.72 -7.67
CA LEU A 47 1.17 -18.91 -7.54
C LEU A 47 2.45 -19.72 -7.79
N GLY A 48 2.32 -21.03 -8.05
CA GLY A 48 3.44 -21.95 -8.25
C GLY A 48 4.28 -22.23 -6.99
N ARG A 49 3.87 -21.71 -5.82
CA ARG A 49 4.50 -21.94 -4.51
C ARG A 49 3.51 -21.70 -3.37
N PRO A 50 3.66 -22.37 -2.22
CA PRO A 50 2.89 -22.05 -1.01
C PRO A 50 3.11 -20.61 -0.56
N TRP A 51 2.08 -20.02 0.04
CA TRP A 51 2.14 -18.69 0.66
C TRP A 51 1.77 -18.80 2.15
N PRO A 52 2.73 -19.17 3.02
CA PRO A 52 2.47 -19.21 4.46
C PRO A 52 2.21 -17.78 4.95
N ILE A 53 1.30 -17.61 5.92
CA ILE A 53 1.06 -16.29 6.53
C ILE A 53 1.82 -16.25 7.85
N HIS A 54 2.80 -15.36 7.96
CA HIS A 54 3.67 -15.26 9.14
C HIS A 54 2.92 -14.68 10.36
N TYR A 55 2.06 -13.68 10.13
CA TYR A 55 1.35 -12.95 11.19
C TYR A 55 -0.12 -13.35 11.30
N ARG A 56 -0.40 -14.66 11.36
CA ARG A 56 -1.76 -15.20 11.46
C ARG A 56 -2.29 -15.13 12.90
N THR A 57 -2.45 -13.93 13.41
CA THR A 57 -2.86 -13.61 14.80
C THR A 57 -4.09 -12.69 14.82
N SER A 58 -4.64 -12.43 16.01
CA SER A 58 -5.76 -11.50 16.18
C SER A 58 -5.43 -10.08 15.69
N ASP A 59 -6.46 -9.25 15.46
CA ASP A 59 -6.23 -7.84 15.08
C ASP A 59 -5.44 -7.11 16.19
N GLU A 60 -5.77 -7.38 17.46
CA GLU A 60 -5.11 -6.80 18.63
C GLU A 60 -3.63 -7.18 18.70
N GLU A 61 -3.31 -8.48 18.55
CA GLU A 61 -1.91 -8.95 18.53
C GLU A 61 -1.13 -8.37 17.36
N ARG A 62 -1.75 -8.20 16.19
CA ARG A 62 -1.12 -7.58 15.02
C ARG A 62 -0.82 -6.10 15.23
N VAL A 63 -1.72 -5.35 15.88
CA VAL A 63 -1.47 -3.96 16.25
C VAL A 63 -0.32 -3.85 17.26
N GLU A 64 -0.30 -4.70 18.29
CA GLU A 64 0.82 -4.74 19.25
C GLU A 64 2.13 -5.14 18.58
N THR A 65 2.08 -6.03 17.60
CA THR A 65 3.25 -6.40 16.78
C THR A 65 3.79 -5.18 16.04
N LEU A 66 2.95 -4.43 15.31
CA LEU A 66 3.37 -3.21 14.61
C LEU A 66 4.00 -2.18 15.56
N ARG A 67 3.41 -1.99 16.75
CA ARG A 67 3.95 -1.10 17.79
C ARG A 67 5.34 -1.55 18.27
N ALA A 68 5.49 -2.85 18.54
CA ALA A 68 6.77 -3.44 18.96
C ALA A 68 7.86 -3.37 17.87
N LEU A 69 7.48 -3.39 16.59
CA LEU A 69 8.39 -3.20 15.45
C LEU A 69 8.83 -1.74 15.26
N GLY A 70 8.26 -0.80 16.02
CA GLY A 70 8.54 0.63 15.89
C GLY A 70 7.71 1.35 14.84
N VAL A 71 6.64 0.73 14.32
CA VAL A 71 5.69 1.39 13.41
C VAL A 71 4.87 2.41 14.18
N LYS A 72 4.92 3.68 13.78
CA LYS A 72 4.21 4.80 14.45
C LYS A 72 2.93 5.18 13.77
N ARG A 73 2.83 4.94 12.47
CA ARG A 73 1.64 5.20 11.68
C ARG A 73 1.51 4.16 10.59
N PHE A 74 0.29 3.67 10.37
CA PHE A 74 0.04 2.70 9.31
C PHE A 74 -1.38 2.79 8.76
N THR A 75 -1.63 2.27 7.58
CA THR A 75 -2.99 2.20 6.99
C THR A 75 -3.76 0.97 7.46
N ALA A 76 -5.08 0.96 7.29
CA ALA A 76 -5.90 -0.25 7.38
C ALA A 76 -6.54 -0.53 6.01
N LEU A 77 -5.79 -1.13 5.09
CA LEU A 77 -6.24 -1.29 3.71
C LEU A 77 -7.20 -2.47 3.58
N SER A 78 -8.38 -2.21 3.03
CA SER A 78 -9.33 -3.21 2.53
C SER A 78 -9.66 -2.86 1.08
N TYR A 79 -10.02 -3.82 0.25
CA TYR A 79 -10.35 -3.59 -1.15
C TYR A 79 -11.68 -4.23 -1.52
N ALA A 80 -12.57 -3.44 -2.11
CA ALA A 80 -13.81 -3.95 -2.66
C ALA A 80 -13.52 -4.77 -3.94
N HIS A 81 -14.09 -5.98 -4.02
CA HIS A 81 -13.92 -6.90 -5.15
C HIS A 81 -15.20 -7.09 -5.98
N LYS A 82 -16.27 -6.39 -5.63
CA LYS A 82 -17.56 -6.40 -6.34
C LYS A 82 -18.43 -5.22 -5.87
N PRO A 83 -19.49 -4.85 -6.62
CA PRO A 83 -20.45 -3.84 -6.19
C PRO A 83 -21.13 -4.19 -4.86
N GLY A 84 -21.51 -3.16 -4.12
CA GLY A 84 -22.34 -3.21 -2.91
C GLY A 84 -21.61 -3.57 -1.62
N ILE A 85 -20.27 -3.67 -1.63
CA ILE A 85 -19.51 -4.04 -0.42
C ILE A 85 -18.62 -2.92 0.13
N ALA A 86 -18.36 -1.86 -0.65
CA ALA A 86 -17.46 -0.79 -0.24
C ALA A 86 -17.96 -0.08 1.03
N GLY A 87 -19.25 0.24 1.12
CA GLY A 87 -19.85 0.85 2.31
C GLY A 87 -19.62 0.03 3.59
N PHE A 88 -19.94 -1.26 3.57
CA PHE A 88 -19.70 -2.16 4.72
C PHE A 88 -18.22 -2.20 5.14
N MET A 89 -17.30 -2.21 4.17
CA MET A 89 -15.86 -2.18 4.46
C MET A 89 -15.46 -0.85 5.08
N ASN A 90 -15.96 0.26 4.55
CA ASN A 90 -15.68 1.61 5.05
C ASN A 90 -16.19 1.81 6.48
N ASP A 91 -17.39 1.30 6.79
CA ASP A 91 -17.94 1.34 8.16
C ASP A 91 -17.04 0.60 9.15
N TRP A 92 -16.57 -0.60 8.78
CA TRP A 92 -15.68 -1.38 9.62
C TRP A 92 -14.33 -0.68 9.82
N LEU A 93 -13.76 -0.10 8.75
CA LEU A 93 -12.50 0.62 8.78
C LEU A 93 -12.56 1.90 9.61
N ALA A 94 -13.66 2.65 9.54
CA ALA A 94 -13.90 3.81 10.40
C ALA A 94 -13.87 3.40 11.87
N GLY A 95 -14.61 2.35 12.24
CA GLY A 95 -14.60 1.83 13.61
C GLY A 95 -13.23 1.28 14.04
N PHE A 96 -12.44 0.71 13.12
CA PHE A 96 -11.07 0.28 13.41
C PHE A 96 -10.18 1.46 13.77
N ALA A 97 -10.21 2.53 12.98
CA ALA A 97 -9.41 3.73 13.23
C ALA A 97 -9.78 4.45 14.54
N GLU A 98 -11.05 4.38 14.96
CA GLU A 98 -11.48 4.89 16.28
C GLU A 98 -10.85 4.11 17.45
N ARG A 99 -10.68 2.79 17.30
CA ARG A 99 -10.08 1.92 18.32
C ARG A 99 -8.55 1.90 18.28
N VAL A 100 -7.96 2.22 17.13
CA VAL A 100 -6.52 2.14 16.88
C VAL A 100 -6.02 3.48 16.33
N PRO A 101 -5.69 4.46 17.20
CA PRO A 101 -5.30 5.82 16.78
C PRO A 101 -4.02 5.92 15.94
N ASP A 102 -3.17 4.88 15.97
CA ASP A 102 -1.97 4.75 15.14
C ASP A 102 -2.32 4.48 13.67
N SER A 103 -3.54 3.98 13.42
CA SER A 103 -4.04 3.70 12.08
C SER A 103 -4.54 4.99 11.41
N VAL A 104 -4.14 5.19 10.16
CA VAL A 104 -4.78 6.15 9.27
C VAL A 104 -6.19 5.64 8.98
N ARG A 105 -7.20 6.52 9.13
CA ARG A 105 -8.57 6.20 8.71
C ARG A 105 -8.58 5.92 7.22
N SER A 106 -8.65 4.65 6.85
CA SER A 106 -8.66 4.20 5.46
C SER A 106 -10.07 3.96 4.95
N ALA A 107 -10.24 3.97 3.63
CA ALA A 107 -11.47 3.55 2.95
C ALA A 107 -11.17 2.85 1.62
N THR A 108 -12.19 2.32 0.98
CA THR A 108 -12.16 1.74 -0.38
C THR A 108 -13.35 2.24 -1.17
N PHE A 109 -13.27 2.09 -2.48
CA PHE A 109 -14.39 2.28 -3.40
C PHE A 109 -14.39 1.16 -4.45
N PHE A 110 -15.46 1.11 -5.24
CA PHE A 110 -15.66 0.22 -6.38
C PHE A 110 -16.32 1.00 -7.52
N PRO A 111 -16.13 0.65 -8.81
CA PRO A 111 -16.90 1.27 -9.91
C PRO A 111 -18.37 0.87 -9.83
N GLU A 112 -19.14 1.68 -9.12
CA GLU A 112 -20.59 1.57 -8.97
C GLU A 112 -21.20 2.98 -8.88
N PRO A 113 -22.47 3.18 -9.28
CA PRO A 113 -23.10 4.50 -9.26
C PRO A 113 -23.02 5.20 -7.89
N GLU A 114 -23.18 4.43 -6.81
CA GLU A 114 -23.17 4.92 -5.43
C GLU A 114 -21.80 5.46 -4.99
N ALA A 115 -20.71 5.13 -5.69
CA ALA A 115 -19.37 5.61 -5.36
C ALA A 115 -19.23 7.13 -5.47
N ALA A 116 -20.00 7.75 -6.37
CA ALA A 116 -20.08 9.20 -6.49
C ALA A 116 -20.66 9.88 -5.23
N GLU A 117 -21.38 9.14 -4.38
CA GLU A 117 -21.97 9.64 -3.14
C GLU A 117 -21.13 9.28 -1.93
N TYR A 118 -20.75 8.01 -1.76
CA TYR A 118 -20.05 7.58 -0.55
C TYR A 118 -18.59 8.03 -0.49
N VAL A 119 -17.90 8.23 -1.62
CA VAL A 119 -16.51 8.70 -1.60
C VAL A 119 -16.40 10.14 -1.05
N PRO A 120 -17.15 11.13 -1.56
CA PRO A 120 -17.17 12.46 -0.94
C PRO A 120 -17.60 12.45 0.52
N ALA A 121 -18.53 11.55 0.91
CA ALA A 121 -18.98 11.43 2.29
C ALA A 121 -17.84 10.98 3.22
N VAL A 122 -17.12 9.91 2.89
CA VAL A 122 -15.98 9.45 3.73
C VAL A 122 -14.82 10.44 3.72
N ILE A 123 -14.64 11.23 2.65
CA ILE A 123 -13.71 12.37 2.62
C ILE A 123 -14.11 13.41 3.66
N ALA A 124 -15.38 13.81 3.70
CA ALA A 124 -15.88 14.79 4.66
C ALA A 124 -15.75 14.29 6.13
N GLU A 125 -15.72 12.99 6.34
CA GLU A 125 -15.49 12.35 7.65
C GLU A 125 -14.00 12.23 8.03
N GLY A 126 -13.08 12.68 7.17
CA GLY A 126 -11.65 12.71 7.45
C GLY A 126 -10.90 11.42 7.13
N VAL A 127 -11.27 10.72 6.06
CA VAL A 127 -10.43 9.63 5.51
C VAL A 127 -9.04 10.17 5.12
N GLY A 128 -7.99 9.43 5.50
CA GLY A 128 -6.60 9.79 5.23
C GLY A 128 -5.94 8.97 4.12
N ALA A 129 -6.54 7.85 3.70
CA ALA A 129 -6.06 7.05 2.57
C ALA A 129 -7.18 6.19 1.96
N PHE A 130 -7.13 5.97 0.66
CA PHE A 130 -7.96 4.97 -0.02
C PHE A 130 -7.13 3.76 -0.46
N LYS A 131 -7.77 2.60 -0.56
CA LYS A 131 -7.23 1.41 -1.26
C LYS A 131 -8.12 1.07 -2.45
N ALA A 132 -7.48 0.74 -3.57
CA ALA A 132 -8.13 0.12 -4.72
C ALA A 132 -7.21 -0.97 -5.31
N HIS A 133 -7.81 -2.02 -5.88
CA HIS A 133 -7.07 -3.17 -6.41
C HIS A 133 -7.66 -3.63 -7.74
N LEU A 134 -7.00 -3.24 -8.85
CA LEU A 134 -7.53 -3.46 -10.21
C LEU A 134 -7.63 -4.95 -10.57
N GLN A 135 -6.63 -5.73 -10.15
CA GLN A 135 -6.59 -7.17 -10.41
C GLN A 135 -7.71 -7.91 -9.67
N VAL A 136 -7.84 -7.74 -8.36
CA VAL A 136 -8.83 -8.49 -7.55
C VAL A 136 -10.26 -7.98 -7.77
N GLY A 137 -10.42 -6.67 -8.01
CA GLY A 137 -11.72 -6.09 -8.35
C GLY A 137 -12.13 -6.29 -9.80
N GLU A 138 -11.21 -6.75 -10.66
CA GLU A 138 -11.41 -6.93 -12.11
C GLU A 138 -12.05 -5.70 -12.78
N PHE A 139 -11.55 -4.49 -12.47
CA PHE A 139 -12.06 -3.26 -13.07
C PHE A 139 -10.96 -2.35 -13.62
N ALA A 140 -11.34 -1.52 -14.60
CA ALA A 140 -10.47 -0.54 -15.23
C ALA A 140 -10.30 0.69 -14.34
N ALA A 141 -9.07 1.18 -14.17
CA ALA A 141 -8.83 2.43 -13.44
C ALA A 141 -9.58 3.62 -14.08
N ASP A 142 -9.69 3.62 -15.41
CA ASP A 142 -10.36 4.61 -16.24
C ASP A 142 -11.84 4.27 -16.51
N ASP A 143 -12.47 3.42 -15.69
CA ASP A 143 -13.91 3.21 -15.73
C ASP A 143 -14.65 4.56 -15.50
N PRO A 144 -15.58 4.96 -16.39
CA PRO A 144 -16.31 6.23 -16.25
C PRO A 144 -17.07 6.40 -14.94
N LEU A 145 -17.47 5.31 -14.27
CA LEU A 145 -18.10 5.38 -12.95
C LEU A 145 -17.16 5.92 -11.87
N LEU A 146 -15.84 5.84 -12.09
CA LEU A 146 -14.82 6.36 -11.18
C LEU A 146 -14.45 7.81 -11.46
N ASP A 147 -14.91 8.43 -12.55
CA ASP A 147 -14.66 9.84 -12.85
C ASP A 147 -15.04 10.80 -11.70
N PRO A 148 -16.26 10.72 -11.12
CA PRO A 148 -16.60 11.56 -9.97
C PRO A 148 -15.79 11.20 -8.71
N VAL A 149 -15.38 9.93 -8.57
CA VAL A 149 -14.53 9.45 -7.47
C VAL A 149 -13.15 10.09 -7.56
N TRP A 150 -12.50 10.01 -8.72
CA TRP A 150 -11.19 10.60 -8.96
C TRP A 150 -11.21 12.13 -8.82
N ALA A 151 -12.26 12.79 -9.31
CA ALA A 151 -12.43 14.23 -9.14
C ALA A 151 -12.51 14.63 -7.65
N ALA A 152 -13.29 13.91 -6.86
CA ALA A 152 -13.44 14.17 -5.42
C ALA A 152 -12.12 13.94 -4.67
N ILE A 153 -11.42 12.83 -4.97
CA ILE A 153 -10.14 12.49 -4.36
C ILE A 153 -9.05 13.51 -4.76
N GLU A 154 -8.97 13.89 -6.03
CA GLU A 154 -8.03 14.93 -6.49
C GLU A 154 -8.33 16.26 -5.79
N GLN A 155 -9.59 16.66 -5.65
CA GLN A 155 -9.93 17.90 -4.94
C GLN A 155 -9.52 17.86 -3.46
N ALA A 156 -9.68 16.70 -2.80
CA ALA A 156 -9.36 16.53 -1.39
C ALA A 156 -7.88 16.25 -1.12
N GLN A 157 -7.11 15.88 -2.15
CA GLN A 157 -5.70 15.47 -2.05
C GLN A 157 -5.46 14.30 -1.07
N VAL A 158 -6.43 13.38 -0.97
CA VAL A 158 -6.29 12.16 -0.16
C VAL A 158 -5.63 11.06 -0.99
N PRO A 159 -4.50 10.46 -0.57
CA PRO A 159 -3.79 9.48 -1.37
C PRO A 159 -4.57 8.17 -1.57
N VAL A 160 -4.39 7.57 -2.75
CA VAL A 160 -4.92 6.24 -3.08
C VAL A 160 -3.76 5.26 -3.22
N VAL A 161 -3.70 4.26 -2.34
CA VAL A 161 -2.85 3.08 -2.53
C VAL A 161 -3.51 2.21 -3.60
N LEU A 162 -2.93 2.21 -4.80
CA LEU A 162 -3.50 1.55 -5.97
C LEU A 162 -2.64 0.36 -6.39
N HIS A 163 -3.21 -0.84 -6.30
CA HIS A 163 -2.61 -2.02 -6.93
C HIS A 163 -2.98 -2.04 -8.42
N ALA A 164 -2.07 -1.50 -9.24
CA ALA A 164 -2.20 -1.45 -10.69
C ALA A 164 -1.19 -2.31 -11.45
N GLY A 165 -0.06 -2.69 -10.84
CA GLY A 165 0.93 -3.56 -11.47
C GLY A 165 0.37 -4.95 -11.82
N SER A 166 0.96 -5.60 -12.82
CA SER A 166 0.53 -6.93 -13.27
C SER A 166 1.16 -8.09 -12.47
N GLY A 167 1.91 -7.80 -11.41
CA GLY A 167 2.49 -8.80 -10.51
C GLY A 167 1.63 -9.05 -9.27
N PRO A 168 1.66 -10.27 -8.69
CA PRO A 168 2.38 -11.47 -9.17
C PRO A 168 1.65 -12.21 -10.29
N MET A 169 0.42 -11.82 -10.63
CA MET A 169 -0.38 -12.39 -11.71
C MET A 169 -1.12 -11.26 -12.44
N PRO A 170 -1.10 -11.21 -13.78
CA PRO A 170 -1.78 -10.14 -14.51
C PRO A 170 -3.30 -10.24 -14.34
N GLY A 171 -3.96 -9.08 -14.34
CA GLY A 171 -5.42 -8.96 -14.48
C GLY A 171 -5.79 -8.33 -15.83
N PRO A 172 -7.06 -8.37 -16.24
CA PRO A 172 -7.50 -7.77 -17.51
C PRO A 172 -7.25 -6.26 -17.62
N HIS A 173 -7.12 -5.60 -16.47
CA HIS A 173 -7.05 -4.14 -16.34
C HIS A 173 -5.77 -3.65 -15.61
N THR A 174 -4.84 -4.55 -15.31
CA THR A 174 -3.55 -4.15 -14.73
C THR A 174 -2.63 -3.54 -15.79
N GLY A 175 -1.57 -2.88 -15.33
CA GLY A 175 -0.59 -2.17 -16.14
C GLY A 175 -0.77 -0.65 -16.13
N PRO A 176 0.24 0.09 -16.64
CA PRO A 176 0.33 1.54 -16.50
C PRO A 176 -0.68 2.32 -17.37
N ARG A 177 -1.20 1.70 -18.44
CA ARG A 177 -2.00 2.40 -19.47
C ARG A 177 -3.28 3.03 -18.91
N GLY A 178 -4.07 2.27 -18.14
CA GLY A 178 -5.31 2.78 -17.54
C GLY A 178 -5.04 3.87 -16.52
N VAL A 179 -3.98 3.69 -15.71
CA VAL A 179 -3.53 4.69 -14.73
C VAL A 179 -3.10 5.98 -15.42
N ALA A 180 -2.34 5.89 -16.52
CA ALA A 180 -1.94 7.05 -17.31
C ALA A 180 -3.15 7.81 -17.86
N ALA A 181 -4.18 7.10 -18.35
CA ALA A 181 -5.40 7.73 -18.85
C ALA A 181 -6.16 8.49 -17.75
N VAL A 182 -6.19 7.96 -16.52
CA VAL A 182 -6.76 8.67 -15.36
C VAL A 182 -5.92 9.91 -15.04
N LEU A 183 -4.59 9.78 -14.95
CA LEU A 183 -3.69 10.89 -14.62
C LEU A 183 -3.69 12.00 -15.68
N GLU A 184 -3.94 11.69 -16.95
CA GLU A 184 -4.09 12.71 -18.00
C GLU A 184 -5.35 13.57 -17.80
N ARG A 185 -6.37 13.02 -17.14
CA ARG A 185 -7.63 13.71 -16.84
C ARG A 185 -7.60 14.38 -15.46
N PHE A 186 -6.90 13.77 -14.51
CA PHE A 186 -6.75 14.21 -13.12
C PHE A 186 -5.25 14.30 -12.76
N PRO A 187 -4.52 15.28 -13.31
CA PRO A 187 -3.05 15.33 -13.24
C PRO A 187 -2.48 15.61 -11.84
N ARG A 188 -3.32 15.99 -10.88
CA ARG A 188 -2.93 16.21 -9.47
C ARG A 188 -3.41 15.09 -8.56
N LEU A 189 -3.96 14.00 -9.11
CA LEU A 189 -4.45 12.88 -8.32
C LEU A 189 -3.29 12.24 -7.54
N PRO A 190 -3.37 12.18 -6.20
CA PRO A 190 -2.35 11.53 -5.38
C PRO A 190 -2.50 10.01 -5.42
N LEU A 191 -1.57 9.35 -6.10
CA LEU A 191 -1.52 7.90 -6.20
C LEU A 191 -0.25 7.38 -5.53
N VAL A 192 -0.38 6.29 -4.77
CA VAL A 192 0.73 5.44 -4.34
C VAL A 192 0.58 4.12 -5.09
N ILE A 193 1.40 3.91 -6.11
CA ILE A 193 1.40 2.67 -6.88
C ILE A 193 2.02 1.56 -6.04
N ALA A 194 1.23 0.54 -5.75
CA ALA A 194 1.66 -0.56 -4.90
C ALA A 194 2.74 -1.43 -5.56
N HIS A 195 3.62 -1.99 -4.74
CA HIS A 195 4.65 -2.95 -5.14
C HIS A 195 5.61 -2.41 -6.21
N LEU A 196 5.94 -1.12 -6.16
CA LEU A 196 6.64 -0.38 -7.21
C LEU A 196 6.01 -0.49 -8.61
N GLY A 197 4.74 -0.92 -8.69
CA GLY A 197 4.07 -1.20 -9.96
C GLY A 197 4.59 -2.45 -10.67
N MET A 198 5.21 -3.41 -9.95
CA MET A 198 5.78 -4.60 -10.56
C MET A 198 4.77 -5.40 -11.42
N PRO A 199 5.21 -6.03 -12.52
CA PRO A 199 6.56 -5.99 -13.08
C PRO A 199 6.88 -4.72 -13.90
N GLU A 200 5.92 -3.84 -14.17
CA GLU A 200 6.09 -2.64 -15.00
C GLU A 200 6.77 -1.46 -14.27
N VAL A 201 7.79 -1.73 -13.45
CA VAL A 201 8.44 -0.73 -12.59
C VAL A 201 8.87 0.51 -13.35
N ASP A 202 9.57 0.34 -14.48
CA ASP A 202 10.05 1.47 -15.27
C ASP A 202 8.92 2.37 -15.78
N ALA A 203 7.80 1.78 -16.20
CA ALA A 203 6.67 2.53 -16.72
C ALA A 203 5.90 3.26 -15.61
N PHE A 204 5.85 2.71 -14.40
CA PHE A 204 5.28 3.41 -13.25
C PHE A 204 6.22 4.48 -12.69
N CYS A 205 7.54 4.28 -12.78
CA CYS A 205 8.51 5.34 -12.54
C CYS A 205 8.36 6.49 -13.56
N ASP A 206 8.09 6.21 -14.85
CA ASP A 206 7.82 7.27 -15.84
C ASP A 206 6.60 8.13 -15.43
N LEU A 207 5.56 7.50 -14.87
CA LEU A 207 4.40 8.21 -14.35
C LEU A 207 4.75 9.03 -13.10
N ALA A 208 5.55 8.48 -12.19
CA ALA A 208 6.04 9.20 -11.02
C ALA A 208 6.93 10.39 -11.40
N GLU A 209 7.69 10.32 -12.48
CA GLU A 209 8.49 11.45 -12.98
C GLU A 209 7.61 12.51 -13.63
N ARG A 210 6.59 12.09 -14.40
CA ARG A 210 5.70 12.99 -15.15
C ARG A 210 4.67 13.71 -14.26
N PHE A 211 4.15 13.04 -13.24
CA PHE A 211 3.07 13.55 -12.41
C PHE A 211 3.54 13.79 -10.97
N GLU A 212 3.32 15.00 -10.47
CA GLU A 212 3.85 15.48 -9.19
C GLU A 212 3.46 14.56 -8.02
N ASN A 213 2.19 14.16 -7.96
CA ASN A 213 1.60 13.47 -6.83
C ASN A 213 1.61 11.93 -6.94
N VAL A 214 2.27 11.37 -7.96
CA VAL A 214 2.43 9.92 -8.11
C VAL A 214 3.66 9.45 -7.35
N ARG A 215 3.45 8.53 -6.42
CA ARG A 215 4.44 7.87 -5.58
C ARG A 215 4.39 6.37 -5.80
N LEU A 216 5.38 5.65 -5.30
CA LEU A 216 5.43 4.19 -5.33
C LEU A 216 5.73 3.64 -3.94
N ASP A 217 5.02 2.59 -3.53
CA ASP A 217 5.39 1.87 -2.30
C ASP A 217 6.32 0.69 -2.59
N THR A 218 7.14 0.34 -1.60
CA THR A 218 8.15 -0.73 -1.71
C THR A 218 7.60 -2.13 -1.46
N THR A 219 6.29 -2.29 -1.34
CA THR A 219 5.76 -3.46 -0.65
C THR A 219 6.01 -4.77 -1.42
N MET A 220 6.49 -5.78 -0.70
CA MET A 220 6.94 -7.06 -1.25
C MET A 220 7.92 -6.97 -2.44
N THR A 221 8.64 -5.86 -2.60
CA THR A 221 9.69 -5.70 -3.62
C THR A 221 11.05 -6.07 -3.06
N PHE A 222 11.92 -6.65 -3.90
CA PHE A 222 13.29 -7.07 -3.59
C PHE A 222 13.46 -8.15 -2.51
N VAL A 223 12.36 -8.61 -1.92
CA VAL A 223 12.35 -9.69 -0.94
C VAL A 223 12.61 -11.04 -1.60
N ASP A 224 13.34 -11.90 -0.90
CA ASP A 224 13.71 -13.24 -1.35
C ASP A 224 12.53 -14.20 -1.59
N PHE A 225 11.31 -13.81 -1.23
CA PHE A 225 10.11 -14.62 -1.47
C PHE A 225 9.78 -14.76 -2.95
N PHE A 226 10.16 -13.79 -3.80
CA PHE A 226 10.07 -13.92 -5.25
C PHE A 226 11.46 -14.27 -5.81
N PRO A 227 11.56 -15.23 -6.75
CA PRO A 227 12.85 -15.76 -7.20
C PRO A 227 13.64 -14.72 -8.01
N ASP A 228 12.92 -13.87 -8.75
CA ASP A 228 13.48 -12.81 -9.56
C ASP A 228 13.03 -11.47 -8.97
N PRO A 229 13.95 -10.63 -8.48
CA PRO A 229 13.59 -9.28 -8.07
C PRO A 229 13.06 -8.50 -9.28
N PRO A 230 12.16 -7.53 -9.08
CA PRO A 230 11.71 -6.69 -10.17
C PRO A 230 12.90 -5.92 -10.77
N PRO A 231 12.93 -5.70 -12.10
CA PRO A 231 13.98 -4.92 -12.72
C PRO A 231 13.79 -3.46 -12.30
N ALA A 232 14.59 -3.01 -11.33
CA ALA A 232 14.61 -1.62 -10.88
C ALA A 232 16.05 -1.10 -10.93
N ASP A 233 16.26 0.03 -11.59
CA ASP A 233 17.55 0.72 -11.60
C ASP A 233 17.75 1.43 -10.24
N PRO A 234 18.78 1.06 -9.45
CA PRO A 234 19.06 1.70 -8.17
C PRO A 234 19.28 3.23 -8.28
N GLN A 235 19.85 3.71 -9.38
CA GLN A 235 20.05 5.16 -9.59
C GLN A 235 18.72 5.88 -9.81
N ARG A 236 17.79 5.22 -10.48
CA ARG A 236 16.43 5.75 -10.69
C ARG A 236 15.63 5.77 -9.39
N LEU A 237 15.75 4.73 -8.56
CA LEU A 237 15.15 4.71 -7.22
C LEU A 237 15.71 5.82 -6.33
N LEU A 238 17.02 6.10 -6.42
CA LEU A 238 17.63 7.21 -5.71
C LEU A 238 17.15 8.58 -6.23
N ALA A 239 17.01 8.74 -7.55
CA ALA A 239 16.47 9.97 -8.14
C ALA A 239 15.00 10.22 -7.76
N LEU A 240 14.24 9.15 -7.51
CA LEU A 240 12.85 9.19 -7.05
C LEU A 240 12.70 9.07 -5.53
N GLN A 241 13.76 9.26 -4.75
CA GLN A 241 13.77 9.05 -3.30
C GLN A 241 12.54 9.66 -2.61
N ASP A 242 12.20 10.92 -2.87
CA ASP A 242 11.11 11.64 -2.21
C ASP A 242 9.71 11.16 -2.64
N LYS A 243 9.64 10.28 -3.65
CA LYS A 243 8.41 9.66 -4.17
C LYS A 243 8.30 8.17 -3.84
N ILE A 244 9.28 7.61 -3.13
CA ILE A 244 9.24 6.22 -2.68
C ILE A 244 8.84 6.18 -1.21
N VAL A 245 7.78 5.44 -0.90
CA VAL A 245 7.27 5.28 0.48
C VAL A 245 7.38 3.83 0.93
N PHE A 246 7.59 3.63 2.22
CA PHE A 246 7.64 2.27 2.76
C PHE A 246 6.24 1.64 2.84
N GLY A 247 6.13 0.42 2.34
CA GLY A 247 4.98 -0.47 2.53
C GLY A 247 5.45 -1.89 2.84
N SER A 248 4.72 -2.63 3.69
CA SER A 248 5.08 -4.01 4.07
C SER A 248 4.16 -5.11 3.54
N ASP A 249 2.90 -4.82 3.22
CA ASP A 249 1.83 -5.79 2.91
C ASP A 249 1.44 -6.66 4.13
N PHE A 250 1.88 -6.24 5.34
CA PHE A 250 1.50 -6.86 6.59
C PHE A 250 -0.02 -6.92 6.71
N PRO A 251 -0.62 -8.00 7.25
CA PRO A 251 0.01 -9.15 7.89
C PRO A 251 0.18 -10.37 6.98
N ASN A 252 -0.32 -10.31 5.75
CA ASN A 252 -0.48 -11.49 4.90
C ASN A 252 0.83 -11.91 4.22
N ILE A 253 1.98 -11.49 4.76
CA ILE A 253 3.30 -11.78 4.22
C ILE A 253 3.88 -13.11 4.73
N PRO A 254 4.74 -13.77 3.92
CA PRO A 254 5.32 -15.07 4.23
C PRO A 254 6.68 -15.03 4.95
N TYR A 255 7.07 -13.86 5.45
CA TYR A 255 8.35 -13.61 6.10
C TYR A 255 8.21 -12.59 7.24
N PRO A 256 9.22 -12.46 8.13
CA PRO A 256 9.27 -11.40 9.12
C PRO A 256 9.28 -10.02 8.48
N TYR A 257 8.57 -9.04 9.02
CA TYR A 257 8.46 -7.66 8.58
C TYR A 257 9.84 -7.04 8.36
N ALA A 258 10.78 -7.36 9.25
CA ALA A 258 12.17 -6.92 9.15
C ALA A 258 12.84 -7.28 7.82
N HIS A 259 12.42 -8.37 7.18
CA HIS A 259 12.93 -8.78 5.88
C HIS A 259 12.62 -7.75 4.78
N GLN A 260 11.46 -7.09 4.82
CA GLN A 260 11.16 -6.02 3.85
C GLN A 260 12.12 -4.83 4.04
N VAL A 261 12.45 -4.48 5.28
CA VAL A 261 13.40 -3.39 5.58
C VAL A 261 14.83 -3.79 5.20
N GLU A 262 15.25 -5.01 5.52
CA GLU A 262 16.56 -5.56 5.13
C GLU A 262 16.74 -5.60 3.62
N ALA A 263 15.71 -6.02 2.88
CA ALA A 263 15.76 -6.08 1.41
C ALA A 263 16.01 -4.70 0.79
N LEU A 264 15.47 -3.64 1.41
CA LEU A 264 15.69 -2.25 0.99
C LEU A 264 17.09 -1.74 1.39
N ASP A 265 17.54 -2.01 2.63
CA ASP A 265 18.88 -1.65 3.10
C ASP A 265 19.97 -2.30 2.23
N ARG A 266 19.75 -3.54 1.82
CA ARG A 266 20.63 -4.32 0.94
C ARG A 266 20.81 -3.70 -0.45
N LEU A 267 19.93 -2.80 -0.89
CA LEU A 267 20.14 -2.04 -2.13
C LEU A 267 21.36 -1.10 -2.05
N GLY A 268 21.83 -0.77 -0.83
CA GLY A 268 23.03 0.03 -0.63
C GLY A 268 22.87 1.50 -1.05
N LEU A 269 21.63 2.02 -1.04
CA LEU A 269 21.31 3.41 -1.42
C LEU A 269 21.62 4.44 -0.32
N GLY A 270 22.04 3.98 0.87
CA GLY A 270 22.53 4.80 1.96
C GLY A 270 21.47 5.15 3.02
N ASP A 271 21.95 5.60 4.18
CA ASP A 271 21.10 5.87 5.34
C ASP A 271 20.08 7.00 5.09
N ASP A 272 20.44 8.04 4.32
CA ASP A 272 19.50 9.12 3.99
C ASP A 272 18.30 8.62 3.19
N TRP A 273 18.55 7.72 2.23
CA TRP A 273 17.48 7.08 1.46
C TRP A 273 16.60 6.20 2.35
N MET A 274 17.20 5.41 3.25
CA MET A 274 16.44 4.60 4.20
C MET A 274 15.59 5.46 5.14
N ARG A 275 16.12 6.59 5.65
CA ARG A 275 15.34 7.54 6.46
C ARG A 275 14.16 8.12 5.68
N ALA A 276 14.38 8.50 4.42
CA ALA A 276 13.34 9.05 3.56
C ALA A 276 12.20 8.05 3.36
N VAL A 277 12.54 6.83 2.94
CA VAL A 277 11.56 5.78 2.61
C VAL A 277 10.82 5.29 3.85
N LEU A 278 11.52 4.99 4.95
CA LEU A 278 10.92 4.43 6.16
C LEU A 278 10.09 5.45 6.96
N TRP A 279 10.47 6.73 6.92
CA TRP A 279 9.89 7.74 7.81
C TRP A 279 9.39 8.96 7.05
N HIS A 280 10.29 9.78 6.48
CA HIS A 280 9.95 11.13 6.05
C HIS A 280 8.83 11.17 5.01
N ASN A 281 8.92 10.34 3.96
CA ASN A 281 7.98 10.40 2.85
C ASN A 281 6.56 9.96 3.27
N GLY A 282 6.46 8.93 4.13
CA GLY A 282 5.18 8.50 4.69
C GLY A 282 4.63 9.50 5.69
N ALA A 283 5.49 10.13 6.50
CA ALA A 283 5.08 11.15 7.45
C ALA A 283 4.55 12.41 6.76
N ASP A 284 5.18 12.82 5.67
CA ASP A 284 4.70 13.92 4.82
C ASP A 284 3.39 13.55 4.13
N LEU A 285 3.27 12.32 3.63
CA LEU A 285 2.05 11.83 2.96
C LEU A 285 0.82 11.87 3.87
N PHE A 286 0.98 11.56 5.17
CA PHE A 286 -0.11 11.55 6.14
C PHE A 286 -0.15 12.76 7.07
N GLY A 287 0.70 13.78 6.84
CA GLY A 287 0.75 14.99 7.65
C GLY A 287 1.16 14.77 9.11
N THR A 288 1.94 13.72 9.40
CA THR A 288 2.41 13.40 10.76
C THR A 288 3.76 14.03 11.11
N GLY A 289 4.34 14.83 10.21
CA GLY A 289 5.66 15.46 10.34
C GLY A 289 5.79 16.62 11.36
N SER A 290 4.82 16.82 12.24
CA SER A 290 4.96 17.77 13.37
C SER A 290 4.90 17.02 14.71
N ALA A 291 6.06 16.55 15.16
CA ALA A 291 6.35 16.25 16.57
C ALA A 291 7.83 16.55 16.84
#